data_AF-A0A0A0JKL6-F1
#
_entry.id   AF-A0A0A0JKL6-F1
#
_cell.length_a   1.000
_cell.length_b   1.000
_cell.length_c   1.000
_cell.angle_alpha   90.00
_cell.angle_beta   90.00
_cell.angle_gamma   90.00
#
_symmetry.space_group_name_H-M   'P 1'
#
loop_
_entity.id
_entity.type
_entity.pdbx_description
1 polymer ?
#
loop_
_entity_poly.entity_id
_entity_poly.type
_entity_poly.pdbx_seq_one_letter_code
_entity_poly.pdbx_strand_id
1 'polypeptide(L)'
;MTRGTTNPNRLRRCDRWLAGPAAWRLRRATGRPPVVVDLGYGASPVTAVELHDRLRRVRPDVEVVGIEIDPERVAAGRPLERPGLTFRRGGFEVPLEGGRRATVVRAFNVLRQYAEEEVADAWATVRDRLNPDGLLVDGTCDELGRLSTWVAVEPDAGPVSLSLSWHLGGLAQPSVIAERLPKALIHRNIPGEAVHGYLADLDRHWERSAGHAAYGVRQRFLATAQAMRDSGWPLLDGPSRWRLGELTVDWSAVAPASGSLRHQGP
;
A
#
# COMPACT_ATOMS: atom_id res chain seq x y z
N MET A 1 -3.24 16.38 20.92
CA MET A 1 -2.93 16.30 19.48
C MET A 1 -1.42 16.38 19.28
N THR A 2 -0.74 15.24 19.25
CA THR A 2 0.67 15.17 18.82
C THR A 2 0.70 15.35 17.30
N ARG A 3 1.21 16.51 16.85
CA ARG A 3 1.49 16.78 15.43
C ARG A 3 2.55 15.79 14.96
N GLY A 4 2.13 14.69 14.34
CA GLY A 4 3.03 13.69 13.77
C GLY A 4 3.83 14.32 12.64
N THR A 5 5.14 14.50 12.85
CA THR A 5 6.08 14.83 11.79
C THR A 5 6.08 13.67 10.79
N THR A 6 5.83 13.97 9.51
CA THR A 6 5.90 12.96 8.45
C THR A 6 7.38 12.76 8.13
N ASN A 7 7.94 11.63 8.55
CA ASN A 7 9.36 11.33 8.31
C ASN A 7 9.64 11.13 6.81
N PRO A 8 10.79 11.63 6.30
CA PRO A 8 11.23 11.36 4.95
C PRO A 8 11.30 9.84 4.67
N ASN A 9 10.93 9.45 3.46
CA ASN A 9 10.95 8.08 2.94
C ASN A 9 10.12 7.06 3.73
N ARG A 10 9.19 7.49 4.60
CA ARG A 10 8.33 6.55 5.35
C ARG A 10 7.46 5.67 4.45
N LEU A 11 7.14 6.13 3.23
CA LEU A 11 6.34 5.39 2.25
C LEU A 11 7.18 4.65 1.20
N ARG A 12 8.51 4.68 1.32
CA ARG A 12 9.45 4.16 0.32
C ARG A 12 9.20 2.70 -0.09
N ARG A 13 8.63 1.88 0.80
CA ARG A 13 8.32 0.47 0.53
C ARG A 13 7.24 0.35 -0.55
N CYS A 14 6.10 0.99 -0.32
CA CYS A 14 5.03 1.11 -1.31
C CYS A 14 5.54 1.77 -2.59
N ASP A 15 6.35 2.83 -2.50
CA ASP A 15 6.83 3.53 -3.70
C ASP A 15 7.73 2.64 -4.56
N ARG A 16 8.52 1.76 -3.94
CA ARG A 16 9.31 0.75 -4.66
C ARG A 16 8.46 -0.39 -5.21
N TRP A 17 7.30 -0.63 -4.64
CA TRP A 17 6.32 -1.58 -5.17
C TRP A 17 5.60 -0.98 -6.39
N LEU A 18 5.16 0.29 -6.30
CA LEU A 18 4.61 1.07 -7.41
C LEU A 18 5.60 1.25 -8.56
N ALA A 19 6.88 1.51 -8.27
CA ALA A 19 7.93 1.64 -9.27
C ALA A 19 8.49 0.30 -9.80
N GLY A 20 8.08 -0.83 -9.22
CA GLY A 20 8.52 -2.18 -9.60
C GLY A 20 7.34 -3.02 -10.08
N PRO A 21 6.79 -3.93 -9.24
CA PRO A 21 5.64 -4.76 -9.56
C PRO A 21 4.49 -4.03 -10.27
N ALA A 22 4.03 -2.89 -9.76
CA ALA A 22 2.87 -2.18 -10.33
C ALA A 22 3.22 -1.15 -11.42
N ALA A 23 4.51 -1.00 -11.77
CA ALA A 23 4.97 0.04 -12.69
C ALA A 23 4.49 -0.15 -14.14
N TRP A 24 4.02 -1.34 -14.50
CA TRP A 24 3.48 -1.58 -15.82
C TRP A 24 2.27 -0.69 -16.11
N ARG A 25 1.48 -0.32 -15.10
CA ARG A 25 0.33 0.61 -15.22
C ARG A 25 0.77 1.99 -15.73
N LEU A 26 1.92 2.47 -15.25
CA LEU A 26 2.51 3.74 -15.71
C LEU A 26 3.11 3.61 -17.12
N ARG A 27 3.76 2.47 -17.42
CA ARG A 27 4.40 2.25 -18.72
C ARG A 27 3.39 2.07 -19.86
N ARG A 28 2.24 1.45 -19.58
CA ARG A 28 1.20 1.16 -20.58
C ARG A 28 0.23 2.32 -20.81
N ALA A 29 0.22 3.34 -19.96
CA ALA A 29 -0.62 4.51 -20.17
C ALA A 29 -0.31 5.16 -21.54
N THR A 30 -1.34 5.36 -22.35
CA THR A 30 -1.26 5.96 -23.69
C THR A 30 -2.09 7.24 -23.77
N GLY A 31 -1.80 8.08 -24.77
CA GLY A 31 -2.56 9.30 -25.08
C GLY A 31 -2.22 10.50 -24.20
N ARG A 32 -2.33 10.37 -22.88
CA ARG A 32 -1.97 11.42 -21.91
C ARG A 32 -1.00 10.87 -20.87
N PRO A 33 -0.17 11.74 -20.24
CA PRO A 33 0.67 11.27 -19.15
C PRO A 33 -0.16 10.65 -18.02
N PRO A 34 0.31 9.54 -17.40
CA PRO A 34 -0.40 8.92 -16.30
C PRO A 34 -0.40 9.83 -15.08
N VAL A 35 -1.54 9.88 -14.39
CA VAL A 35 -1.70 10.64 -13.15
C VAL A 35 -1.64 9.70 -11.96
N VAL A 36 -0.78 10.02 -11.00
CA VAL A 36 -0.70 9.34 -9.71
C VAL A 36 -1.08 10.32 -8.61
N VAL A 37 -2.01 9.92 -7.75
CA VAL A 37 -2.50 10.75 -6.66
C VAL A 37 -1.90 10.27 -5.35
N ASP A 38 -1.35 11.19 -4.57
CA ASP A 38 -1.04 10.98 -3.15
C ASP A 38 -2.19 11.57 -2.33
N LEU A 39 -3.14 10.71 -1.95
CA LEU A 39 -4.34 11.10 -1.24
C LEU A 39 -4.07 11.11 0.27
N GLY A 40 -4.33 12.24 0.92
CA GLY A 40 -4.17 12.38 2.36
C GLY A 40 -2.70 12.36 2.80
N TYR A 41 -1.84 13.14 2.13
CA TYR A 41 -0.39 13.13 2.37
C TYR A 41 0.03 13.59 3.78
N GLY A 42 -0.91 14.11 4.57
CA GLY A 42 -0.71 14.43 5.98
C GLY A 42 0.04 15.74 6.21
N ALA A 43 0.64 15.89 7.39
CA ALA A 43 1.19 17.17 7.85
C ALA A 43 2.35 17.73 6.99
N SER A 44 3.01 16.89 6.19
CA SER A 44 4.05 17.34 5.27
C SER A 44 3.78 16.84 3.85
N PRO A 45 3.90 17.69 2.83
CA PRO A 45 3.75 17.32 1.42
C PRO A 45 4.89 16.44 0.88
N VAL A 46 5.90 16.12 1.70
CA VAL A 46 7.12 15.40 1.28
C VAL A 46 6.84 14.04 0.64
N THR A 47 5.78 13.35 1.04
CA THR A 47 5.44 12.03 0.47
C THR A 47 5.03 12.10 -0.99
N ALA A 48 4.39 13.19 -1.42
CA ALA A 48 4.03 13.41 -2.83
C ALA A 48 5.28 13.77 -3.66
N VAL A 49 6.18 14.56 -3.09
CA VAL A 49 7.49 14.92 -3.67
C VAL A 49 8.33 13.67 -3.91
N GLU A 50 8.46 12.81 -2.90
CA GLU A 50 9.23 11.57 -2.97
C GLU A 50 8.61 10.56 -3.96
N LEU A 51 7.28 10.49 -4.01
CA LEU A 51 6.56 9.68 -4.98
C LEU A 51 6.84 10.14 -6.40
N HIS A 52 6.69 11.44 -6.68
CA HIS A 52 7.02 12.04 -7.98
C HIS A 52 8.44 11.71 -8.41
N ASP A 53 9.43 11.97 -7.55
CA ASP A 53 10.84 11.76 -7.91
C ASP A 53 11.15 10.30 -8.19
N ARG A 54 10.48 9.38 -7.50
CA ARG A 54 10.65 7.95 -7.75
C ARG A 54 9.98 7.51 -9.06
N LEU A 55 8.74 7.92 -9.30
CA LEU A 55 7.97 7.49 -10.47
C LEU A 55 8.47 8.12 -11.77
N ARG A 56 9.05 9.32 -11.73
CA ARG A 56 9.67 9.96 -12.90
C ARG A 56 10.79 9.11 -13.52
N ARG A 57 11.47 8.28 -12.72
CA ARG A 57 12.48 7.33 -13.20
C ARG A 57 11.89 6.14 -13.96
N VAL A 58 10.59 5.88 -13.78
CA VAL A 58 9.84 4.82 -14.47
C VAL A 58 9.15 5.37 -15.72
N ARG A 59 8.53 6.55 -15.59
CA ARG A 59 7.78 7.22 -16.65
C ARG A 59 8.09 8.73 -16.58
N PRO A 60 8.92 9.29 -17.49
CA PRO A 60 9.47 10.64 -17.37
C PRO A 60 8.45 11.79 -17.32
N ASP A 61 7.29 11.62 -17.94
CA ASP A 61 6.19 12.59 -18.01
C ASP A 61 5.09 12.33 -16.96
N VAL A 62 5.29 11.39 -16.01
CA VAL A 62 4.28 11.12 -14.97
C VAL A 62 3.89 12.39 -14.22
N GLU A 63 2.60 12.54 -14.00
CA GLU A 63 2.06 13.62 -13.18
C GLU A 63 1.68 13.08 -11.82
N VAL A 64 2.09 13.77 -10.76
CA VAL A 64 1.72 13.48 -9.38
C VAL A 64 0.89 14.64 -8.83
N VAL A 65 -0.24 14.30 -8.20
CA VAL A 65 -1.10 15.27 -7.52
C VAL A 65 -1.18 14.91 -6.04
N GLY A 66 -0.64 15.76 -5.18
CA GLY A 66 -0.89 15.67 -3.74
C GLY A 66 -2.28 16.22 -3.43
N ILE A 67 -3.16 15.41 -2.85
CA ILE A 67 -4.52 15.81 -2.46
C ILE A 67 -4.65 15.78 -0.95
N GLU A 68 -5.11 16.88 -0.36
CA GLU A 68 -5.36 16.96 1.07
C GLU A 68 -6.59 17.82 1.42
N ILE A 69 -7.30 17.47 2.49
CA ILE A 69 -8.54 18.15 2.88
C ILE A 69 -8.28 19.51 3.57
N ASP A 70 -7.15 19.60 4.29
CA ASP A 70 -6.72 20.75 5.07
C ASP A 70 -6.07 21.81 4.17
N PRO A 71 -6.67 23.02 4.04
CA PRO A 71 -6.15 24.06 3.17
C PRO A 71 -4.76 24.57 3.58
N GLU A 72 -4.39 24.53 4.86
CA GLU A 72 -3.05 24.95 5.32
C GLU A 72 -1.98 23.99 4.84
N ARG A 73 -2.27 22.67 4.86
CA ARG A 73 -1.36 21.65 4.33
C ARG A 73 -1.24 21.71 2.81
N VAL A 74 -2.32 22.08 2.11
CA VAL A 74 -2.26 22.37 0.67
C VAL A 74 -1.40 23.59 0.39
N ALA A 75 -1.57 24.67 1.17
CA ALA A 75 -0.73 25.86 1.04
C ALA A 75 0.76 25.56 1.28
N ALA A 76 1.09 24.70 2.25
CA ALA A 76 2.46 24.25 2.51
C ALA A 76 3.07 23.42 1.36
N GLY A 77 2.25 22.75 0.54
CA GLY A 77 2.69 22.02 -0.65
C GLY A 77 3.01 22.91 -1.85
N ARG A 78 2.30 24.04 -2.02
CA ARG A 78 2.43 24.92 -3.20
C ARG A 78 3.87 25.34 -3.54
N PRO A 79 4.74 25.72 -2.60
CA PRO A 79 6.13 26.08 -2.91
C PRO A 79 6.97 24.91 -3.48
N LEU A 80 6.50 23.66 -3.37
CA LEU A 80 7.17 22.46 -3.86
C LEU A 80 6.66 22.03 -5.25
N GLU A 81 5.66 22.74 -5.81
CA GLU A 81 5.16 22.50 -7.15
C GLU A 81 6.26 22.68 -8.19
N ARG A 82 6.19 21.84 -9.23
CA ARG A 82 7.17 21.78 -10.32
C ARG A 82 6.55 21.01 -11.49
N PRO A 83 7.15 21.01 -12.69
CA PRO A 83 6.60 20.25 -13.81
C PRO A 83 6.36 18.78 -13.43
N GLY A 84 5.11 18.34 -13.50
CA GLY A 84 4.68 17.00 -13.11
C GLY A 84 4.30 16.81 -11.64
N LEU A 85 4.33 17.85 -10.79
CA LEU A 85 3.92 17.77 -9.38
C LEU A 85 3.07 19.00 -8.99
N THR A 86 1.84 18.75 -8.56
CA THR A 86 0.88 19.77 -8.11
C THR A 86 0.22 19.41 -6.78
N PHE A 87 -0.33 20.39 -6.07
CA PHE A 87 -1.05 20.19 -4.80
C PHE A 87 -2.44 20.81 -4.83
N ARG A 88 -3.44 20.06 -4.36
CA ARG A 88 -4.84 20.47 -4.48
C ARG A 88 -5.65 20.06 -3.25
N ARG A 89 -6.70 20.83 -2.98
CA ARG A 89 -7.66 20.51 -1.93
C ARG A 89 -8.66 19.46 -2.41
N GLY A 90 -8.91 18.43 -1.61
CA GLY A 90 -9.89 17.40 -1.91
C GLY A 90 -9.78 16.19 -0.97
N GLY A 91 -10.54 15.15 -1.27
CA GLY A 91 -10.59 13.88 -0.57
C GLY A 91 -10.79 12.69 -1.52
N PHE A 92 -11.59 11.71 -1.09
CA PHE A 92 -11.86 10.47 -1.83
C PHE A 92 -12.53 10.67 -3.19
N GLU A 93 -13.12 11.84 -3.43
CA GLU A 93 -13.66 12.21 -4.74
C GLU A 93 -12.59 12.45 -5.80
N VAL A 94 -11.31 12.52 -5.40
CA VAL A 94 -10.11 12.65 -6.26
C VAL A 94 -10.34 13.69 -7.37
N PRO A 95 -10.45 14.99 -7.03
CA PRO A 95 -10.93 16.02 -7.95
C PRO A 95 -9.88 16.44 -9.00
N LEU A 96 -9.52 15.54 -9.93
CA LEU A 96 -8.58 15.83 -11.01
C LEU A 96 -9.17 16.79 -12.06
N GLU A 97 -8.31 17.63 -12.64
CA GLU A 97 -8.69 18.60 -13.68
C GLU A 97 -9.21 17.91 -14.95
N GLY A 98 -10.17 18.55 -15.61
CA GLY A 98 -10.72 18.09 -16.89
C GLY A 98 -11.36 16.70 -16.84
N GLY A 99 -11.83 16.26 -15.67
CA GLY A 99 -12.44 14.94 -15.50
C GLY A 99 -11.47 13.77 -15.71
N ARG A 100 -10.16 14.00 -15.58
CA ARG A 100 -9.16 12.94 -15.72
C ARG A 100 -9.38 11.83 -14.70
N ARG A 101 -9.12 10.61 -15.13
CA ARG A 101 -9.10 9.42 -14.29
C ARG A 101 -7.67 9.10 -13.87
N ALA A 102 -7.46 8.73 -12.61
CA ALA A 102 -6.15 8.42 -12.06
C ALA A 102 -5.67 7.04 -12.52
N THR A 103 -4.37 6.91 -12.77
CA THR A 103 -3.71 5.60 -12.99
C THR A 103 -3.44 4.92 -11.66
N VAL A 104 -3.03 5.69 -10.64
CA VAL A 104 -2.84 5.20 -9.28
C VAL A 104 -3.36 6.24 -8.30
N VAL A 105 -4.04 5.80 -7.25
CA VAL A 105 -4.32 6.59 -6.04
C VAL A 105 -3.66 5.87 -4.87
N ARG A 106 -2.68 6.50 -4.22
CA ARG A 106 -2.04 6.00 -3.00
C ARG A 106 -2.65 6.74 -1.80
N ALA A 107 -3.30 6.00 -0.91
CA ALA A 107 -3.89 6.53 0.31
C ALA A 107 -3.26 5.82 1.53
N PHE A 108 -2.26 6.43 2.15
CA PHE A 108 -1.54 5.84 3.27
C PHE A 108 -1.90 6.49 4.60
N ASN A 109 -2.32 5.69 5.58
CA ASN A 109 -2.80 6.10 6.90
C ASN A 109 -4.06 6.99 6.88
N VAL A 110 -4.79 7.04 5.75
CA VAL A 110 -5.98 7.88 5.57
C VAL A 110 -7.20 7.25 6.25
N LEU A 111 -7.48 5.97 5.96
CA LEU A 111 -8.68 5.28 6.40
C LEU A 111 -8.64 4.79 7.86
N ARG A 112 -7.53 5.02 8.58
CA ARG A 112 -7.34 4.46 9.94
C ARG A 112 -8.39 4.90 10.96
N GLN A 113 -8.90 6.11 10.81
CA GLN A 113 -9.85 6.73 11.75
C GLN A 113 -11.32 6.52 11.35
N TYR A 114 -11.57 5.94 10.18
CA TYR A 114 -12.92 5.65 9.70
C TYR A 114 -13.46 4.39 10.41
N ALA A 115 -14.77 4.24 10.42
CA ALA A 115 -15.43 2.99 10.76
C ALA A 115 -15.09 1.90 9.73
N GLU A 116 -15.20 0.64 10.13
CA GLU A 116 -14.81 -0.48 9.25
C GLU A 116 -15.75 -0.59 8.05
N GLU A 117 -17.04 -0.39 8.28
CA GLU A 117 -18.11 -0.37 7.29
C GLU A 117 -17.95 0.75 6.24
N GLU A 118 -17.28 1.85 6.59
CA GLU A 118 -17.06 2.99 5.68
C GLU A 118 -15.93 2.73 4.65
N VAL A 119 -15.10 1.71 4.88
CA VAL A 119 -13.95 1.42 4.01
C VAL A 119 -14.40 1.05 2.60
N ALA A 120 -15.46 0.24 2.47
CA ALA A 120 -15.96 -0.21 1.18
C ALA A 120 -16.50 0.97 0.34
N ASP A 121 -17.22 1.90 0.96
CA ASP A 121 -17.78 3.07 0.27
C ASP A 121 -16.68 4.07 -0.13
N ALA A 122 -15.67 4.24 0.72
CA ALA A 122 -14.50 5.05 0.38
C ALA A 122 -13.72 4.45 -0.80
N TRP A 123 -13.52 3.12 -0.82
CA TRP A 123 -12.90 2.43 -1.95
C TRP A 123 -13.73 2.58 -3.22
N ALA A 124 -15.06 2.42 -3.15
CA ALA A 124 -15.95 2.60 -4.30
C ALA A 124 -15.83 4.01 -4.89
N THR A 125 -15.87 5.04 -4.03
CA THR A 125 -15.74 6.45 -4.44
C THR A 125 -14.44 6.71 -5.20
N VAL A 126 -13.32 6.15 -4.73
CA VAL A 126 -12.03 6.29 -5.41
C VAL A 126 -11.95 5.47 -6.69
N ARG A 127 -12.47 4.23 -6.68
CA ARG A 127 -12.50 3.34 -7.85
C ARG A 127 -13.22 3.99 -9.04
N ASP A 128 -14.30 4.71 -8.78
CA ASP A 128 -15.04 5.48 -9.80
C ASP A 128 -14.21 6.56 -10.48
N ARG A 129 -13.06 6.93 -9.90
CA ARG A 129 -12.10 7.93 -10.42
C ARG A 129 -10.86 7.30 -11.03
N LEU A 130 -10.73 5.98 -11.01
CA LEU A 130 -9.63 5.26 -11.65
C LEU A 130 -9.88 5.08 -13.16
N ASN A 131 -8.81 4.96 -13.93
CA ASN A 131 -8.89 4.46 -15.30
C ASN A 131 -9.03 2.92 -15.29
N PRO A 132 -9.33 2.26 -16.43
CA PRO A 132 -9.58 0.81 -16.45
C PRO A 132 -8.44 -0.07 -15.90
N ASP A 133 -7.18 0.31 -16.17
CA ASP A 133 -5.99 -0.37 -15.63
C ASP A 133 -5.53 0.23 -14.28
N GLY A 134 -6.41 1.00 -13.63
CA GLY A 134 -6.08 1.85 -12.49
C GLY A 134 -5.86 1.05 -11.21
N LEU A 135 -5.39 1.74 -10.18
CA LEU A 135 -5.14 1.10 -8.88
C LEU A 135 -5.35 2.07 -7.72
N LEU A 136 -6.18 1.71 -6.76
CA LEU A 136 -6.15 2.27 -5.42
C LEU A 136 -5.20 1.42 -4.56
N VAL A 137 -4.32 2.08 -3.82
CA VAL A 137 -3.50 1.48 -2.77
C VAL A 137 -3.94 2.05 -1.44
N ASP A 138 -4.68 1.27 -0.65
CA ASP A 138 -5.05 1.59 0.72
C ASP A 138 -4.02 0.98 1.67
N GLY A 139 -3.17 1.83 2.26
CA GLY A 139 -2.02 1.41 3.02
C GLY A 139 -1.94 1.97 4.43
N THR A 140 -1.19 1.29 5.26
CA THR A 140 -0.86 1.73 6.62
C THR A 140 0.63 1.50 6.87
N CYS A 141 1.27 2.42 7.60
CA CYS A 141 2.64 2.24 8.03
C CYS A 141 2.92 2.90 9.37
N ASP A 142 3.96 2.44 10.06
CA ASP A 142 4.50 3.12 11.24
C ASP A 142 5.16 4.47 10.87
N GLU A 143 5.57 5.20 11.90
CA GLU A 143 6.10 6.56 11.81
C GLU A 143 7.36 6.62 10.96
N LEU A 144 8.17 5.55 11.00
CA LEU A 144 9.44 5.43 10.28
C LEU A 144 9.33 4.68 8.95
N GLY A 145 8.19 4.04 8.65
CA GLY A 145 8.05 3.18 7.47
C GLY A 145 8.81 1.85 7.58
N ARG A 146 9.09 1.38 8.80
CA ARG A 146 9.70 0.07 9.04
C ARG A 146 8.69 -1.06 8.94
N LEU A 147 7.43 -0.78 9.28
CA LEU A 147 6.30 -1.71 9.16
C LEU A 147 5.28 -1.07 8.24
N SER A 148 4.97 -1.71 7.12
CA SER A 148 4.03 -1.19 6.14
C SER A 148 3.19 -2.32 5.57
N THR A 149 1.88 -2.10 5.44
CA THR A 149 0.98 -2.97 4.69
C THR A 149 0.16 -2.15 3.73
N TRP A 150 -0.34 -2.79 2.67
CA TRP A 150 -1.30 -2.15 1.77
C TRP A 150 -2.16 -3.16 1.03
N VAL A 151 -3.42 -2.80 0.81
CA VAL A 151 -4.33 -3.48 -0.11
C VAL A 151 -4.22 -2.82 -1.48
N ALA A 152 -4.09 -3.64 -2.51
CA ALA A 152 -4.24 -3.24 -3.90
C ALA A 152 -5.72 -3.43 -4.30
N VAL A 153 -6.36 -2.38 -4.78
CA VAL A 153 -7.79 -2.37 -5.14
C VAL A 153 -7.94 -1.89 -6.57
N GLU A 154 -8.50 -2.73 -7.43
CA GLU A 154 -8.72 -2.46 -8.84
C GLU A 154 -10.14 -1.94 -9.12
N PRO A 155 -10.36 -1.23 -10.24
CA PRO A 155 -11.63 -0.57 -10.54
C PRO A 155 -12.80 -1.56 -10.58
N ASP A 156 -12.64 -2.70 -11.27
CA ASP A 156 -13.72 -3.67 -11.45
C ASP A 156 -13.63 -4.83 -10.45
N ALA A 157 -12.44 -5.42 -10.28
CA ALA A 157 -12.23 -6.58 -9.42
C ALA A 157 -12.31 -6.26 -7.91
N GLY A 158 -12.16 -4.99 -7.52
CA GLY A 158 -12.05 -4.62 -6.11
C GLY A 158 -10.70 -5.04 -5.51
N PRO A 159 -10.62 -5.42 -4.22
CA PRO A 159 -9.35 -5.79 -3.59
C PRO A 159 -8.77 -7.07 -4.19
N VAL A 160 -7.51 -7.02 -4.64
CA VAL A 160 -6.84 -8.14 -5.34
C VAL A 160 -5.63 -8.69 -4.60
N SER A 161 -4.99 -7.90 -3.74
CA SER A 161 -3.86 -8.41 -2.94
C SER A 161 -3.64 -7.63 -1.66
N LEU A 162 -3.08 -8.30 -0.64
CA LEU A 162 -2.48 -7.68 0.52
C LEU A 162 -0.95 -7.82 0.46
N SER A 163 -0.24 -6.70 0.49
CA SER A 163 1.22 -6.68 0.66
C SER A 163 1.59 -6.29 2.09
N LEU A 164 2.61 -6.95 2.62
CA LEU A 164 3.22 -6.69 3.92
C LEU A 164 4.71 -6.50 3.74
N SER A 165 5.28 -5.46 4.37
CA SER A 165 6.71 -5.17 4.25
C SER A 165 7.33 -4.72 5.57
N TRP A 166 8.47 -5.34 5.89
CA TRP A 166 9.21 -5.17 7.12
C TRP A 166 10.61 -4.62 6.90
N HIS A 167 11.10 -3.85 7.87
CA HIS A 167 12.53 -3.71 8.10
C HIS A 167 13.02 -4.97 8.79
N LEU A 168 13.74 -5.82 8.06
CA LEU A 168 14.19 -7.10 8.58
C LEU A 168 15.23 -6.97 9.69
N GLY A 169 16.04 -5.90 9.70
CA GLY A 169 17.01 -5.69 10.78
C GLY A 169 16.29 -5.48 12.11
N GLY A 170 16.52 -6.38 13.06
CA GLY A 170 15.85 -6.37 14.37
C GLY A 170 14.43 -6.94 14.37
N LEU A 171 13.97 -7.60 13.29
CA LEU A 171 12.67 -8.26 13.28
C LEU A 171 12.68 -9.48 14.22
N ALA A 172 11.93 -9.39 15.32
CA ALA A 172 11.77 -10.49 16.26
C ALA A 172 10.73 -11.52 15.76
N GLN A 173 9.54 -11.02 15.41
CA GLN A 173 8.40 -11.82 15.00
C GLN A 173 7.62 -11.09 13.88
N PRO A 174 7.31 -11.73 12.75
CA PRO A 174 6.62 -11.09 11.62
C PRO A 174 5.24 -10.50 11.95
N SER A 175 4.46 -11.15 12.83
CA SER A 175 3.11 -10.68 13.20
C SER A 175 3.07 -9.32 13.90
N VAL A 176 4.20 -8.72 14.29
CA VAL A 176 4.27 -7.32 14.71
C VAL A 176 3.65 -6.35 13.69
N ILE A 177 3.58 -6.76 12.42
CA ILE A 177 2.90 -6.01 11.35
C ILE A 177 1.38 -5.87 11.55
N ALA A 178 0.76 -6.70 12.40
CA ALA A 178 -0.68 -6.70 12.67
C ALA A 178 -1.20 -5.31 13.06
N GLU A 179 -0.43 -4.58 13.86
CA GLU A 179 -0.76 -3.21 14.29
C GLU A 179 -0.80 -2.19 13.14
N ARG A 180 -0.31 -2.59 11.97
CA ARG A 180 -0.26 -1.79 10.75
C ARG A 180 -1.06 -2.42 9.64
N LEU A 181 -1.97 -3.36 9.92
CA LEU A 181 -2.96 -3.80 8.95
C LEU A 181 -3.88 -2.62 8.53
N PRO A 182 -4.38 -2.59 7.29
CA PRO A 182 -5.33 -1.59 6.84
C PRO A 182 -6.65 -1.74 7.59
N LYS A 183 -7.49 -0.69 7.60
CA LYS A 183 -8.73 -0.68 8.37
C LYS A 183 -9.65 -1.86 8.04
N ALA A 184 -9.65 -2.30 6.77
CA ALA A 184 -10.35 -3.49 6.28
C ALA A 184 -10.01 -4.80 7.02
N LEU A 185 -8.84 -4.90 7.67
CA LEU A 185 -8.34 -6.15 8.24
C LEU A 185 -7.93 -6.05 9.71
N ILE A 186 -7.60 -4.86 10.23
CA ILE A 186 -6.98 -4.74 11.56
C ILE A 186 -7.86 -5.28 12.70
N HIS A 187 -9.18 -5.04 12.68
CA HIS A 187 -10.11 -5.60 13.67
C HIS A 187 -10.49 -7.06 13.38
N ARG A 188 -10.17 -7.56 12.19
CA ARG A 188 -10.36 -8.94 11.76
C ARG A 188 -9.18 -9.83 12.11
N ASN A 189 -8.11 -9.30 12.69
CA ASN A 189 -7.00 -10.11 13.17
C ASN A 189 -7.35 -10.81 14.50
N ILE A 190 -8.33 -11.72 14.45
CA ILE A 190 -8.83 -12.51 15.57
C ILE A 190 -8.92 -14.00 15.17
N PRO A 191 -8.88 -14.95 16.12
CA PRO A 191 -9.02 -16.37 15.81
C PRO A 191 -10.28 -16.68 14.98
N GLY A 192 -10.11 -17.47 13.91
CA GLY A 192 -11.16 -17.83 12.97
C GLY A 192 -11.20 -16.99 11.68
N GLU A 193 -10.58 -15.81 11.67
CA GLU A 193 -10.45 -15.00 10.46
C GLU A 193 -9.17 -15.35 9.68
N ALA A 194 -9.24 -15.23 8.35
CA ALA A 194 -8.19 -15.69 7.46
C ALA A 194 -6.88 -14.91 7.62
N VAL A 195 -6.95 -13.60 7.82
CA VAL A 195 -5.76 -12.75 8.09
C VAL A 195 -5.03 -13.16 9.38
N HIS A 196 -5.77 -13.58 10.40
CA HIS A 196 -5.18 -14.09 11.64
C HIS A 196 -4.46 -15.42 11.40
N GLY A 197 -5.09 -16.34 10.66
CA GLY A 197 -4.45 -17.59 10.24
C GLY A 197 -3.16 -17.36 9.44
N TYR A 198 -3.18 -16.42 8.50
CA TYR A 198 -2.01 -16.04 7.71
C TYR A 198 -0.84 -15.54 8.58
N LEU A 199 -1.11 -14.64 9.54
CA LEU A 199 -0.05 -14.12 10.42
C LEU A 199 0.47 -15.17 11.41
N ALA A 200 -0.40 -16.04 11.94
CA ALA A 200 0.01 -17.14 12.80
C ALA A 200 0.90 -18.16 12.05
N ASP A 201 0.55 -18.48 10.81
CA ASP A 201 1.35 -19.32 9.94
C ASP A 201 2.71 -18.70 9.64
N LEU A 202 2.73 -17.39 9.34
CA LEU A 202 3.95 -16.65 9.07
C LEU A 202 4.92 -16.71 10.26
N ASP A 203 4.43 -16.54 11.49
CA ASP A 203 5.23 -16.67 12.69
C ASP A 203 5.76 -18.09 12.91
N ARG A 204 4.91 -19.11 12.71
CA ARG A 204 5.30 -20.51 12.82
C ARG A 204 6.40 -20.86 11.83
N HIS A 205 6.28 -20.41 10.59
CA HIS A 205 7.30 -20.63 9.56
C HIS A 205 8.58 -19.83 9.84
N TRP A 206 8.46 -18.63 10.41
CA TRP A 206 9.59 -17.81 10.86
C TRP A 206 10.39 -18.47 11.97
N GLU A 207 9.70 -19.05 12.96
CA GLU A 207 10.29 -19.81 14.05
C GLU A 207 11.01 -21.05 13.53
N ARG A 208 10.36 -21.86 12.69
CA ARG A 208 10.97 -23.04 12.03
C ARG A 208 12.18 -22.68 11.18
N SER A 209 12.22 -21.47 10.62
CA SER A 209 13.34 -20.98 9.81
C SER A 209 14.52 -20.46 10.64
N ALA A 210 14.48 -20.52 11.99
CA ALA A 210 15.50 -19.95 12.86
C ALA A 210 16.93 -20.43 12.54
N GLY A 211 17.11 -21.67 12.08
CA GLY A 211 18.42 -22.20 11.67
C GLY A 211 19.10 -21.41 10.53
N HIS A 212 18.34 -20.69 9.71
CA HIS A 212 18.86 -19.84 8.64
C HIS A 212 19.41 -18.50 9.16
N ALA A 213 19.20 -18.15 10.44
CA ALA A 213 19.64 -16.88 11.00
C ALA A 213 21.18 -16.71 10.94
N ALA A 214 21.93 -17.81 10.98
CA ALA A 214 23.39 -17.81 10.82
C ALA A 214 23.84 -17.23 9.46
N TYR A 215 23.00 -17.31 8.43
CA TYR A 215 23.25 -16.75 7.09
C TYR A 215 22.64 -15.35 6.90
N GLY A 216 22.14 -14.76 8.00
CA GLY A 216 21.54 -13.43 8.04
C GLY A 216 20.01 -13.42 7.90
N VAL A 217 19.41 -12.37 8.43
CA VAL A 217 17.94 -12.22 8.54
C VAL A 217 17.20 -12.29 7.20
N ARG A 218 17.87 -11.88 6.11
CA ARG A 218 17.32 -11.97 4.75
C ARG A 218 17.19 -13.41 4.26
N GLN A 219 18.14 -14.29 4.59
CA GLN A 219 18.05 -15.71 4.25
C GLN A 219 16.99 -16.40 5.08
N ARG A 220 16.90 -16.08 6.37
CA ARG A 220 15.78 -16.53 7.21
C ARG A 220 14.43 -16.14 6.62
N PHE A 221 14.26 -14.88 6.23
CA PHE A 221 13.01 -14.41 5.64
C PHE A 221 12.69 -15.08 4.29
N LEU A 222 13.69 -15.33 3.45
CA LEU A 222 13.52 -16.10 2.21
C LEU A 222 13.03 -17.53 2.48
N ALA A 223 13.62 -18.22 3.46
CA ALA A 223 13.21 -19.56 3.85
C ALA A 223 11.77 -19.55 4.41
N THR A 224 11.42 -18.56 5.23
CA THR A 224 10.06 -18.37 5.74
C THR A 224 9.05 -18.14 4.62
N ALA A 225 9.36 -17.26 3.67
CA ALA A 225 8.50 -16.97 2.53
C ALA A 225 8.30 -18.19 1.62
N GLN A 226 9.37 -18.95 1.38
CA GLN A 226 9.28 -20.20 0.63
C GLN A 226 8.39 -21.21 1.37
N ALA A 227 8.58 -21.37 2.69
CA ALA A 227 7.77 -22.28 3.49
C ALA A 227 6.29 -21.88 3.56
N MET A 228 5.97 -20.58 3.54
CA MET A 228 4.59 -20.08 3.39
C MET A 228 3.98 -20.48 2.04
N ARG A 229 4.74 -20.34 0.95
CA ARG A 229 4.28 -20.80 -0.38
C ARG A 229 4.08 -22.31 -0.40
N ASP A 230 5.03 -23.07 0.13
CA ASP A 230 5.00 -24.53 0.13
C ASP A 230 3.86 -25.09 1.01
N SER A 231 3.41 -24.34 2.02
CA SER A 231 2.23 -24.67 2.81
C SER A 231 0.90 -24.29 2.17
N GLY A 232 0.92 -23.74 0.94
CA GLY A 232 -0.26 -23.48 0.13
C GLY A 232 -0.74 -22.03 0.11
N TRP A 233 -0.05 -21.09 0.78
CA TRP A 233 -0.44 -19.68 0.71
C TRP A 233 -0.16 -19.11 -0.70
N PRO A 234 -1.13 -18.43 -1.34
CA PRO A 234 -1.01 -17.92 -2.70
C PRO A 234 -0.18 -16.62 -2.73
N LEU A 235 1.14 -16.75 -2.56
CA LEU A 235 2.07 -15.63 -2.65
C LEU A 235 2.27 -15.19 -4.11
N LEU A 236 1.92 -13.94 -4.41
CA LEU A 236 1.93 -13.32 -5.74
C LEU A 236 3.29 -12.75 -6.16
N ASP A 237 4.24 -12.66 -5.24
CA ASP A 237 5.59 -12.17 -5.49
C ASP A 237 6.64 -13.29 -5.41
N GLY A 238 7.92 -12.98 -5.23
CA GLY A 238 8.95 -14.01 -5.25
C GLY A 238 10.26 -13.53 -4.65
N PRO A 239 11.34 -14.32 -4.80
CA PRO A 239 12.61 -14.08 -4.12
C PRO A 239 13.21 -12.68 -4.38
N SER A 240 12.87 -11.98 -5.46
CA SER A 240 13.31 -10.60 -5.69
C SER A 240 12.68 -9.60 -4.71
N ARG A 241 11.42 -9.82 -4.30
CA ARG A 241 10.68 -9.00 -3.32
C ARG A 241 10.90 -9.47 -1.89
N TRP A 242 10.90 -10.78 -1.66
CA TRP A 242 11.14 -11.37 -0.33
C TRP A 242 12.47 -10.91 0.27
N ARG A 243 13.49 -10.78 -0.58
CA ARG A 243 14.80 -10.24 -0.23
C ARG A 243 14.78 -8.80 0.31
N LEU A 244 13.72 -8.05 0.06
CA LEU A 244 13.48 -6.70 0.57
C LEU A 244 12.65 -6.70 1.87
N GLY A 245 12.28 -7.89 2.37
CA GLY A 245 11.34 -8.06 3.48
C GLY A 245 9.93 -7.71 3.04
N GLU A 246 9.46 -8.21 1.90
CA GLU A 246 8.11 -7.97 1.38
C GLU A 246 7.47 -9.30 0.99
N LEU A 247 6.19 -9.45 1.34
CA LEU A 247 5.32 -10.55 0.91
C LEU A 247 4.01 -9.98 0.38
N THR A 248 3.53 -10.52 -0.71
CA THR A 248 2.24 -10.17 -1.31
C THR A 248 1.43 -11.44 -1.43
N VAL A 249 0.28 -11.48 -0.78
CA VAL A 249 -0.66 -12.60 -0.81
C VAL A 249 -1.92 -12.18 -1.57
N ASP A 250 -2.51 -13.12 -2.31
CA ASP A 250 -3.80 -12.94 -2.95
C ASP A 250 -4.88 -12.52 -1.93
N TRP A 251 -5.70 -11.53 -2.28
CA TRP A 251 -6.70 -11.00 -1.34
C TRP A 251 -7.71 -12.08 -0.91
N SER A 252 -8.09 -13.00 -1.80
CA SER A 252 -9.08 -14.04 -1.49
C SER A 252 -8.67 -14.91 -0.30
N ALA A 253 -7.36 -15.09 -0.08
CA ALA A 253 -6.83 -15.90 1.01
C ALA A 253 -6.82 -15.19 2.36
N VAL A 254 -6.99 -13.86 2.40
CA VAL A 254 -6.94 -13.06 3.63
C VAL A 254 -8.15 -12.15 3.81
N ALA A 255 -9.11 -12.19 2.88
CA ALA A 255 -10.33 -11.41 2.93
C ALA A 255 -11.14 -11.73 4.21
N PRO A 256 -11.83 -10.73 4.79
CA PRO A 256 -12.71 -10.97 5.93
C PRO A 256 -13.76 -12.04 5.65
N ALA A 257 -14.05 -12.87 6.63
CA ALA A 257 -15.09 -13.89 6.56
C ALA A 257 -16.52 -13.29 6.59
N SER A 258 -16.71 -11.98 6.57
CA SER A 258 -18.04 -11.37 6.46
C SER A 258 -17.94 -9.97 5.85
N GLY A 259 -19.03 -9.48 5.25
CA GLY A 259 -19.13 -8.11 4.74
C GLY A 259 -18.87 -7.94 3.23
N SER A 260 -18.98 -6.70 2.77
CA SER A 260 -18.85 -6.26 1.36
C SER A 260 -17.46 -6.43 0.77
N LEU A 261 -16.46 -6.74 1.60
CA LEU A 261 -15.06 -6.95 1.22
C LEU A 261 -14.71 -8.43 0.96
N ARG A 262 -15.69 -9.33 1.11
CA ARG A 262 -15.56 -10.73 0.68
C ARG A 262 -15.33 -10.79 -0.83
N HIS A 263 -14.43 -11.67 -1.27
CA HIS A 263 -14.31 -12.02 -2.68
C HIS A 263 -15.64 -12.64 -3.15
N GLN A 264 -16.36 -11.94 -4.02
CA GLN A 264 -17.42 -12.55 -4.81
C GLN A 264 -16.73 -13.13 -6.04
N GLY A 265 -16.51 -14.45 -6.04
CA GLY A 265 -16.05 -15.15 -7.23
C GLY A 265 -17.01 -14.97 -8.40
N PRO A 266 -16.58 -15.23 -9.64
CA PRO A 266 -17.49 -15.25 -10.78
C PRO A 266 -18.66 -16.20 -10.58
#